data_AF-A0A2H5V2C0-F1
#
_entry.id   AF-A0A2H5V2C0-F1
#
_cell.length_a   1.000
_cell.length_b   1.000
_cell.length_c   1.000
_cell.angle_alpha   90.00
_cell.angle_beta   90.00
_cell.angle_gamma   90.00
#
_symmetry.space_group_name_H-M   'P 1'
#
loop_
_entity.id
_entity.type
_entity.pdbx_description
1 polymer ?
#
loop_
_entity_poly.entity_id
_entity_poly.type
_entity_poly.pdbx_seq_one_letter_code
_entity_poly.pdbx_strand_id
1 'polypeptide(L)'
;MSRYLEKLPEMVRVKLGYAPDLTPILELSLEEVNGFGLLEAVEEAVKKGEERLDVLRRFGREFLSAVPEPVVALVPRGRIASFVRFLESRGVNPFNDPLILRLGEAVLTISIEFECG
;
A
#
# COMPACT_ATOMS: atom_id res chain seq x y z
N MET A 1 6.76 20.89 2.80
CA MET A 1 7.09 19.44 2.85
C MET A 1 8.05 19.00 1.73
N SER A 2 8.18 19.75 0.63
CA SER A 2 8.99 19.39 -0.57
C SER A 2 10.44 18.94 -0.33
N ARG A 3 11.10 19.39 0.76
CA ARG A 3 12.48 18.98 1.09
C ARG A 3 12.65 17.50 1.44
N TYR A 4 11.59 16.80 1.89
CA TYR A 4 11.70 15.39 2.25
C TYR A 4 11.75 14.48 1.03
N LEU A 5 11.02 14.81 -0.04
CA LEU A 5 11.04 14.07 -1.30
C LEU A 5 12.41 14.12 -1.99
N GLU A 6 13.16 15.21 -1.79
CA GLU A 6 14.52 15.36 -2.33
C GLU A 6 15.53 14.43 -1.65
N LYS A 7 15.26 14.05 -0.39
CA LYS A 7 16.13 13.18 0.42
C LYS A 7 15.82 11.69 0.28
N LEU A 8 14.79 11.33 -0.48
CA LEU A 8 14.47 9.93 -0.76
C LEU A 8 15.63 9.22 -1.48
N PRO A 9 15.91 7.94 -1.16
CA PRO A 9 16.80 7.11 -1.96
C PRO A 9 16.25 6.95 -3.39
N GLU A 10 17.11 6.52 -4.32
CA GLU A 10 16.73 6.32 -5.73
C GLU A 10 15.59 5.32 -5.88
N MET A 11 15.62 4.24 -5.10
CA MET A 11 14.58 3.23 -4.99
C MET A 11 14.00 3.26 -3.58
N VAL A 12 12.68 3.29 -3.49
CA VAL A 12 11.93 3.43 -2.24
C VAL A 12 11.11 2.18 -2.02
N ARG A 13 11.12 1.65 -0.80
CA ARG A 13 10.33 0.47 -0.44
C ARG A 13 8.91 0.91 -0.11
N VAL A 14 7.94 0.30 -0.77
CA VAL A 14 6.51 0.46 -0.46
C VAL A 14 5.96 -0.88 -0.02
N LYS A 15 5.41 -0.94 1.19
CA LYS A 15 4.73 -2.12 1.72
C LYS A 15 3.24 -2.00 1.47
N LEU A 16 2.65 -3.07 0.94
CA LEU A 16 1.22 -3.18 0.69
C LEU A 16 0.67 -4.40 1.45
N GLY A 17 -0.31 -4.17 2.32
CA GLY A 17 -0.98 -5.22 3.08
C GLY A 17 -2.47 -5.24 2.79
N TYR A 18 -3.04 -6.41 2.51
CA TYR A 18 -4.48 -6.55 2.34
C TYR A 18 -5.20 -6.40 3.69
N ALA A 19 -6.19 -5.50 3.75
CA ALA A 19 -6.83 -5.09 4.98
C ALA A 19 -8.34 -4.83 4.75
N PRO A 20 -9.12 -5.87 4.43
CA PRO A 20 -10.52 -5.75 4.01
C PRO A 20 -11.44 -5.19 5.09
N ASP A 21 -11.07 -5.36 6.36
CA ASP A 21 -11.85 -4.93 7.52
C ASP A 21 -11.60 -3.47 7.91
N LEU A 22 -10.68 -2.77 7.24
CA LEU A 22 -10.36 -1.38 7.54
C LEU A 22 -11.20 -0.40 6.72
N THR A 23 -11.42 0.79 7.27
CA THR A 23 -12.12 1.87 6.56
C THR A 23 -11.13 2.60 5.65
N PRO A 24 -11.37 2.64 4.32
CA PRO A 24 -10.49 3.37 3.41
C PRO A 24 -10.62 4.88 3.59
N ILE A 25 -9.50 5.57 3.49
CA ILE A 25 -9.41 7.03 3.54
C ILE A 25 -9.38 7.66 2.15
N LEU A 26 -9.04 6.86 1.13
CA LEU A 26 -8.94 7.30 -0.25
C LEU A 26 -9.29 6.15 -1.20
N GLU A 27 -9.92 6.48 -2.31
CA GLU A 27 -10.19 5.55 -3.40
C GLU A 27 -9.26 5.87 -4.58
N LEU A 28 -8.66 4.84 -5.15
CA LEU A 28 -7.80 4.92 -6.34
C LEU A 28 -8.33 4.01 -7.44
N SER A 29 -8.18 4.47 -8.68
CA SER A 29 -8.36 3.65 -9.87
C SER A 29 -7.12 2.77 -10.13
N LEU A 30 -7.33 1.68 -10.89
CA LEU A 30 -6.23 0.84 -11.37
C LEU A 30 -5.24 1.62 -12.25
N GLU A 31 -5.73 2.59 -13.02
CA GLU A 31 -4.89 3.45 -13.86
C GLU A 31 -3.95 4.32 -13.02
N GLU A 32 -4.45 4.95 -11.96
CA GLU A 32 -3.65 5.74 -11.03
C GLU A 32 -2.55 4.87 -10.39
N VAL A 33 -2.91 3.69 -9.87
CA VAL A 33 -1.95 2.76 -9.24
C VAL A 33 -0.88 2.27 -10.22
N ASN A 34 -1.27 1.98 -11.45
CA ASN A 34 -0.32 1.61 -12.50
C ASN A 34 0.63 2.77 -12.83
N GLY A 35 0.12 4.00 -12.89
CA GLY A 35 0.92 5.22 -13.07
C GLY A 35 2.00 5.41 -11.99
N PHE A 36 1.72 4.95 -10.77
CA PHE A 36 2.69 4.96 -9.66
C PHE A 36 3.62 3.74 -9.65
N GLY A 37 3.40 2.75 -10.52
CA GLY A 37 4.19 1.53 -10.59
C GLY A 37 3.93 0.56 -9.45
N LEU A 38 2.70 0.55 -8.91
CA LEU A 38 2.31 -0.28 -7.76
C LEU A 38 1.39 -1.44 -8.16
N LEU A 39 1.01 -1.57 -9.44
CA LEU A 39 -0.03 -2.51 -9.89
C LEU A 39 0.29 -3.97 -9.54
N GLU A 40 1.48 -4.46 -9.91
CA GLU A 40 1.87 -5.85 -9.64
C GLU A 40 1.85 -6.17 -8.14
N ALA A 41 2.36 -5.23 -7.32
CA ALA A 41 2.41 -5.42 -5.88
C ALA A 41 1.02 -5.35 -5.22
N VAL A 42 0.11 -4.55 -5.80
CA VAL A 42 -1.32 -4.53 -5.42
C VAL A 42 -1.98 -5.88 -5.74
N GLU A 43 -1.82 -6.38 -6.96
CA GLU A 43 -2.40 -7.65 -7.39
C GLU A 43 -1.91 -8.81 -6.52
N GLU A 44 -0.61 -8.84 -6.21
CA GLU A 44 -0.04 -9.85 -5.32
C GLU A 44 -0.57 -9.72 -3.88
N ALA A 45 -0.71 -8.49 -3.36
CA ALA A 45 -1.23 -8.27 -2.01
C ALA A 45 -2.69 -8.73 -1.89
N VAL A 46 -3.53 -8.42 -2.88
CA VAL A 46 -4.93 -8.88 -2.96
C VAL A 46 -4.98 -10.40 -3.00
N LYS A 47 -4.22 -11.03 -3.90
CA LYS A 47 -4.17 -12.49 -4.03
C LYS A 47 -3.78 -13.17 -2.71
N LYS A 48 -2.70 -12.72 -2.06
CA LYS A 48 -2.26 -13.24 -0.74
C LYS A 48 -3.33 -13.06 0.33
N GLY A 49 -4.04 -11.94 0.29
CA GLY A 49 -5.13 -11.62 1.19
C GLY A 49 -6.34 -12.55 1.02
N GLU A 50 -6.80 -12.74 -0.21
CA GLU A 50 -7.93 -13.60 -0.55
C GLU A 50 -7.66 -15.07 -0.24
N GLU A 51 -6.49 -15.58 -0.62
CA GLU A 51 -6.07 -16.95 -0.28
C GLU A 51 -6.12 -17.17 1.25
N ARG A 52 -5.69 -16.17 2.03
CA ARG A 52 -5.71 -16.23 3.49
C ARG A 52 -7.13 -16.16 4.07
N LEU A 53 -8.00 -15.30 3.54
CA LEU A 53 -9.41 -15.24 3.95
C LEU A 53 -10.11 -16.57 3.72
N ASP A 54 -9.83 -17.22 2.59
CA ASP A 54 -10.37 -18.54 2.29
C ASP A 54 -9.87 -19.62 3.25
N VAL A 55 -8.58 -19.57 3.64
CA VAL A 55 -8.03 -20.45 4.68
C VAL A 55 -8.71 -20.20 6.04
N LEU A 56 -8.87 -18.94 6.45
CA LEU A 56 -9.52 -18.59 7.72
C LEU A 56 -10.99 -19.05 7.75
N ARG A 57 -11.72 -18.91 6.63
CA ARG A 57 -13.09 -19.40 6.48
C ARG A 57 -13.18 -20.92 6.60
N ARG A 58 -12.17 -21.65 6.12
CA ARG A 58 -12.15 -23.13 6.11
C ARG A 58 -11.70 -23.74 7.44
N PHE A 59 -10.74 -23.12 8.13
CA PHE A 59 -10.06 -23.73 9.29
C PHE A 59 -10.33 -23.02 10.63
N GLY A 60 -11.06 -21.91 10.63
CA GLY A 60 -11.46 -21.21 11.85
C GLY A 60 -10.31 -20.50 12.59
N ARG A 61 -10.64 -19.90 13.73
CA ARG A 61 -9.79 -18.98 14.53
C ARG A 61 -8.50 -19.61 15.08
N GLU A 62 -8.25 -20.90 14.91
CA GLU A 62 -7.02 -21.54 15.40
C GLU A 62 -5.76 -21.13 14.59
N PHE A 63 -5.94 -20.44 13.45
CA PHE A 63 -4.87 -19.80 12.66
C PHE A 63 -4.63 -18.31 12.97
N LEU A 64 -5.10 -17.84 14.13
CA LEU A 64 -4.92 -16.47 14.63
C LEU A 64 -3.45 -16.21 15.01
N SER A 65 -2.64 -15.67 14.09
CA SER A 65 -1.61 -14.66 14.44
C SER A 65 -0.92 -14.01 13.25
N ALA A 66 -0.84 -14.66 12.09
CA ALA A 66 -0.14 -14.04 10.97
C ALA A 66 -1.11 -13.18 10.15
N VAL A 67 -1.11 -11.87 10.44
CA VAL A 67 -1.39 -10.84 9.43
C VAL A 67 -0.56 -11.23 8.19
N PRO A 68 -1.16 -11.35 6.98
CA PRO A 68 -0.41 -11.72 5.80
C PRO A 68 0.79 -10.79 5.65
N GLU A 69 1.96 -11.36 5.39
CA GLU A 69 3.16 -10.55 5.21
C GLU A 69 2.91 -9.52 4.10
N PRO A 70 3.25 -8.25 4.32
CA PRO A 70 3.03 -7.22 3.33
C PRO A 70 3.90 -7.51 2.09
N VAL A 71 3.33 -7.27 0.92
CA VAL A 71 4.08 -7.28 -0.34
C VAL A 71 4.95 -6.02 -0.38
N VAL A 72 6.22 -6.19 -0.73
CA VAL A 72 7.18 -5.08 -0.82
C VAL A 72 7.44 -4.76 -2.29
N ALA A 73 7.12 -3.54 -2.71
CA ALA A 73 7.48 -3.00 -4.00
C ALA A 73 8.69 -2.07 -3.88
N LEU A 74 9.66 -2.19 -4.80
CA LEU A 74 10.73 -1.21 -4.96
C LEU A 74 10.34 -0.23 -6.06
N VAL A 75 10.09 1.02 -5.67
CA VAL A 75 9.54 2.03 -6.57
C VAL A 75 10.55 3.17 -6.77
N PRO A 76 10.78 3.62 -8.01
CA PRO A 76 11.65 4.76 -8.26
C PRO A 76 11.17 6.03 -7.54
N ARG A 77 12.12 6.79 -6.99
CA ARG A 77 11.86 8.06 -6.29
C ARG A 77 10.92 8.99 -7.03
N GLY A 78 11.09 9.12 -8.35
CA GLY A 78 10.24 9.98 -9.18
C GLY A 78 8.76 9.59 -9.12
N ARG A 79 8.46 8.29 -9.12
CA ARG A 79 7.09 7.78 -9.01
C ARG A 79 6.52 7.96 -7.61
N ILE A 80 7.33 7.73 -6.57
CA ILE A 80 6.91 8.02 -5.18
C ILE A 80 6.66 9.49 -4.96
N ALA A 81 7.49 10.38 -5.50
CA ALA A 81 7.27 11.81 -5.41
C ALA A 81 5.93 12.21 -6.07
N SER A 82 5.61 11.64 -7.23
CA SER A 82 4.32 11.85 -7.89
C SER A 82 3.15 11.31 -7.06
N PHE A 83 3.30 10.11 -6.49
CA PHE A 83 2.29 9.51 -5.62
C PHE A 83 2.04 10.35 -4.37
N VAL A 84 3.09 10.78 -3.66
CA VAL A 84 2.97 11.64 -2.47
C VAL A 84 2.29 12.96 -2.81
N ARG A 85 2.69 13.62 -3.91
CA ARG A 85 2.04 14.87 -4.34
C ARG A 85 0.57 14.67 -4.69
N PHE A 86 0.23 13.54 -5.29
CA PHE A 86 -1.15 13.17 -5.57
C PHE A 86 -1.94 13.01 -4.25
N LEU A 87 -1.41 12.28 -3.26
CA LEU A 87 -2.03 12.12 -1.95
C LEU A 87 -2.23 13.48 -1.24
N GLU A 88 -1.20 14.33 -1.24
CA GLU A 88 -1.28 15.68 -0.67
C GLU A 88 -2.36 16.53 -1.35
N SER A 89 -2.53 16.40 -2.67
CA SER A 89 -3.60 17.10 -3.41
C SER A 89 -5.01 16.66 -3.00
N ARG A 90 -5.13 15.46 -2.41
CA ARG A 90 -6.36 14.91 -1.82
C ARG A 90 -6.48 15.21 -0.33
N GLY A 91 -5.57 16.00 0.25
CA GLY A 91 -5.54 16.33 1.67
C GLY A 91 -5.00 15.21 2.56
N VAL A 92 -4.36 14.19 2.00
CA VAL A 92 -3.79 13.06 2.73
C VAL A 92 -2.30 13.28 2.93
N ASN A 93 -1.81 13.19 4.17
CA ASN A 93 -0.39 13.26 4.47
C ASN A 93 0.17 11.85 4.70
N PRO A 94 0.88 11.25 3.72
CA PRO A 94 1.37 9.87 3.81
C PRO A 94 2.41 9.61 4.90
N PHE A 95 2.89 10.67 5.58
CA PHE A 95 3.89 10.57 6.64
C PHE A 95 3.26 10.58 8.04
N ASN A 96 2.06 11.10 8.18
CA ASN A 96 1.37 11.24 9.47
C ASN A 96 0.09 10.42 9.54
N ASP A 97 -0.55 10.17 8.40
CA ASP A 97 -1.83 9.49 8.32
C ASP A 97 -1.62 8.02 7.86
N PRO A 98 -2.36 7.06 8.44
CA PRO A 98 -2.38 5.70 7.93
C PRO A 98 -2.97 5.68 6.52
N LEU A 99 -2.21 5.20 5.53
CA LEU A 99 -2.69 5.09 4.16
C LEU A 99 -3.52 3.81 3.99
N ILE A 100 -4.84 3.96 4.06
CA ILE A 100 -5.80 2.88 3.79
C ILE A 100 -6.52 3.23 2.50
N LEU A 101 -6.28 2.44 1.45
CA LEU A 101 -6.74 2.73 0.09
C LEU A 101 -7.77 1.70 -0.35
N ARG A 102 -8.80 2.15 -1.06
CA ARG A 102 -9.73 1.29 -1.79
C ARG A 102 -9.35 1.25 -3.27
N LEU A 103 -9.30 0.03 -3.82
CA LEU A 103 -9.07 -0.27 -5.23
C LEU A 103 -10.16 -1.24 -5.70
N GLY A 104 -11.21 -0.70 -6.31
CA GLY A 104 -12.43 -1.49 -6.58
C GLY A 104 -13.00 -2.04 -5.26
N GLU A 105 -13.10 -3.36 -5.16
CA GLU A 105 -13.57 -4.06 -3.95
C GLU A 105 -12.47 -4.31 -2.91
N ALA A 106 -11.20 -4.16 -3.29
CA ALA A 106 -10.07 -4.42 -2.39
C ALA A 106 -9.78 -3.21 -1.48
N VAL A 107 -9.47 -3.48 -0.22
CA VAL A 107 -8.95 -2.49 0.73
C VAL A 107 -7.53 -2.87 1.12
N LEU A 108 -6.60 -1.92 1.00
CA LEU A 108 -5.17 -2.10 1.21
C LEU A 108 -4.65 -1.09 2.22
N THR A 109 -3.66 -1.49 2.99
CA THR A 109 -2.77 -0.60 3.74
C THR A 109 -1.50 -0.37 2.93
N ILE A 110 -1.03 0.87 2.90
CA ILE A 110 0.25 1.24 2.27
C ILE A 110 1.17 1.89 3.30
N SER A 111 2.44 1.49 3.30
CA SER A 111 3.50 2.16 4.06
C SER A 111 4.68 2.45 3.15
N ILE A 112 5.19 3.68 3.21
CA ILE A 112 6.38 4.11 2.45
C ILE A 112 7.56 4.06 3.42
N GLU A 113 8.51 3.17 3.18
CA GLU A 113 9.69 3.00 4.03
C GLU A 113 10.92 3.67 3.41
N PHE A 114 11.59 4.46 4.24
CA PHE A 114 12.83 5.14 3.93
C PHE A 114 13.92 4.29 4.57
N GLU A 115 14.73 3.60 3.77
CA GLU A 115 15.97 3.04 4.31
C GLU A 115 16.88 4.22 4.65
N CYS A 116 16.92 4.57 5.94
CA CYS A 116 17.94 5.44 6.49
C CYS A 116 19.21 4.59 6.62
N GLY A 117 20.13 4.75 5.67
CA GLY A 117 21.50 4.24 5.80
C GLY A 117 22.24 4.85 6.97
#